data_AF-A0A957JDN6-F1
#
_entry.id   AF-A0A957JDN6-F1
#
_cell.length_a   1.000
_cell.length_b   1.000
_cell.length_c   1.000
_cell.angle_alpha   90.00
_cell.angle_beta   90.00
_cell.angle_gamma   90.00
#
_symmetry.space_group_name_H-M   'P 1'
#
loop_
_entity.id
_entity.type
_entity.pdbx_description
1 polymer ?
#
loop_
_entity_poly.entity_id
_entity_poly.type
_entity_poly.pdbx_seq_one_letter_code
_entity_poly.pdbx_strand_id
1 'polypeptide(L)'
;MNAGYDEEEALALYVWQHFRHLLSESEQIVATVVDFFDERRRAGFPAFSDAIMPVDGKYAELVITSLADGPEAFRTCVTRKILSDHGSEIWINRCPACTSVASAPNSLHRVWCGHSWPEKA
;
A
#
# COMPACT_ATOMS: atom_id res chain seq x y z
N MET A 1 11.11 0.82 20.28
CA MET A 1 10.93 0.93 18.82
C MET A 1 12.31 0.88 18.19
N ASN A 2 12.59 -0.09 17.32
CA ASN A 2 13.90 -0.20 16.68
C ASN A 2 14.06 0.91 15.63
N ALA A 3 15.24 1.52 15.57
CA ALA A 3 15.56 2.54 14.58
C ALA A 3 15.49 1.92 13.17
N GLY A 4 14.54 2.36 12.35
CA GLY A 4 14.38 1.95 10.95
C GLY A 4 13.07 1.26 10.57
N TYR A 5 12.17 1.00 11.51
CA TYR A 5 10.80 0.58 11.15
C TYR A 5 9.89 1.80 10.98
N ASP A 6 9.42 2.02 9.76
CA ASP A 6 8.36 2.98 9.46
C ASP A 6 7.02 2.26 9.52
N GLU A 7 6.23 2.56 10.56
CA GLU A 7 4.92 1.96 10.75
C GLU A 7 3.90 2.44 9.71
N GLU A 8 4.01 3.71 9.31
CA GLU A 8 3.08 4.30 8.36
C GLU A 8 3.28 3.72 6.97
N GLU A 9 4.53 3.58 6.53
CA GLU A 9 4.87 2.91 5.28
C GLU A 9 4.41 1.44 5.29
N ALA A 10 4.68 0.71 6.38
CA ALA A 10 4.28 -0.68 6.50
C ALA A 10 2.76 -0.87 6.47
N LEU A 11 2.01 0.02 7.14
CA LEU A 11 0.55 0.03 7.08
C LEU A 11 0.04 0.37 5.69
N ALA A 12 0.64 1.37 5.03
CA ALA A 12 0.25 1.77 3.69
C ALA A 12 0.41 0.62 2.69
N LEU A 13 1.54 -0.10 2.75
CA LEU A 13 1.76 -1.28 1.92
C LEU A 13 0.78 -2.42 2.24
N TYR A 14 0.48 -2.65 3.51
CA TYR A 14 -0.46 -3.69 3.93
C TYR A 14 -1.88 -3.41 3.43
N VAL A 15 -2.37 -2.19 3.64
CA VAL A 15 -3.71 -1.78 3.17
C VAL A 15 -3.76 -1.80 1.64
N TRP A 16 -2.71 -1.29 0.98
CA TRP A 16 -2.59 -1.32 -0.47
C TRP A 16 -2.65 -2.72 -1.07
N GLN A 17 -2.07 -3.73 -0.40
CA GLN A 17 -2.05 -5.09 -0.94
C GLN A 17 -3.34 -5.87 -0.67
N HIS A 18 -3.92 -5.70 0.52
CA HIS A 18 -4.97 -6.60 1.00
C HIS A 18 -6.38 -5.99 0.97
N PHE A 19 -6.49 -4.67 0.88
CA PHE A 19 -7.76 -3.95 1.02
C PHE A 19 -8.07 -3.02 -0.18
N ARG A 20 -7.53 -3.31 -1.37
CA ARG A 20 -7.83 -2.54 -2.60
C ARG A 20 -9.31 -2.48 -2.94
N HIS A 21 -10.09 -3.46 -2.53
CA HIS A 21 -11.53 -3.49 -2.77
C HIS A 21 -12.30 -2.40 -2.00
N LEU A 22 -11.68 -1.77 -1.00
CA LEU A 22 -12.24 -0.64 -0.25
C LEU A 22 -11.90 0.72 -0.89
N LEU A 23 -11.06 0.73 -1.94
CA LEU A 23 -10.80 1.94 -2.71
C LEU A 23 -12.06 2.33 -3.48
N SER A 24 -12.33 3.64 -3.57
CA SER A 24 -13.30 4.16 -4.53
C SER A 24 -12.87 3.88 -5.97
N GLU A 25 -13.80 3.96 -6.91
CA GLU A 25 -13.52 3.69 -8.33
C GLU A 25 -12.38 4.57 -8.88
N SER A 26 -12.36 5.86 -8.54
CA SER A 26 -11.29 6.78 -8.92
C SER A 26 -9.93 6.36 -8.32
N GLU A 27 -9.91 5.97 -7.05
CA GLU A 27 -8.69 5.51 -6.38
C GLU A 27 -8.20 4.18 -6.96
N GLN A 28 -9.09 3.27 -7.38
CA GLN A 28 -8.72 2.03 -8.06
C GLN A 28 -8.04 2.28 -9.41
N ILE A 29 -8.52 3.28 -10.16
CA ILE A 29 -7.91 3.71 -11.42
C ILE A 29 -6.48 4.21 -11.15
N VAL A 30 -6.31 5.13 -10.21
CA VAL A 30 -5.00 5.68 -9.85
C VAL A 30 -4.07 4.57 -9.30
N ALA A 31 -4.60 3.66 -8.49
CA ALA A 31 -3.84 2.55 -7.94
C ALA A 31 -3.32 1.59 -9.02
N THR A 32 -4.10 1.35 -10.06
CA THR A 32 -3.67 0.54 -11.22
C THR A 32 -2.49 1.21 -11.94
N VAL A 33 -2.52 2.54 -12.06
CA VAL A 33 -1.41 3.29 -12.64
C VAL A 33 -0.16 3.20 -11.77
N VAL A 34 -0.30 3.37 -10.45
CA VAL A 34 0.80 3.23 -9.49
C VAL A 34 1.44 1.84 -9.57
N ASP A 35 0.64 0.77 -9.60
CA ASP A 35 1.15 -0.61 -9.70
C ASP A 35 1.94 -0.84 -10.99
N PHE A 36 1.40 -0.37 -12.12
CA PHE A 36 2.08 -0.43 -13.41
C PHE A 36 3.46 0.25 -13.37
N PHE A 37 3.55 1.42 -12.73
CA PHE A 37 4.83 2.11 -12.57
C PHE A 37 5.79 1.41 -11.62
N ASP A 38 5.29 0.85 -10.52
CA ASP A 38 6.10 0.07 -9.59
C ASP A 38 6.69 -1.17 -10.28
N GLU A 39 5.91 -1.87 -11.10
CA GLU A 39 6.40 -2.99 -11.91
C GLU A 39 7.46 -2.57 -12.92
N ARG A 40 7.22 -1.48 -13.66
CA ARG A 40 8.21 -0.93 -14.62
C ARG A 40 9.52 -0.54 -13.94
N ARG A 41 9.43 0.13 -12.79
CA ARG A 41 10.60 0.51 -12.00
C ARG A 41 11.40 -0.72 -11.57
N ARG A 42 10.72 -1.78 -11.10
CA ARG A 42 11.39 -3.05 -10.75
C ARG A 42 12.06 -3.73 -11.96
N ALA A 43 11.50 -3.55 -13.15
CA ALA A 43 12.08 -4.02 -14.40
C ALA A 43 13.19 -3.11 -14.98
N GLY A 44 13.56 -2.02 -14.29
CA GLY A 44 14.64 -1.13 -14.69
C GLY A 44 14.26 -0.09 -15.75
N PHE A 45 12.97 0.13 -16.00
CA PHE A 45 12.51 1.23 -16.84
C PHE A 45 12.60 2.58 -16.10
N PRO A 46 12.74 3.71 -16.84
CA PRO A 46 12.84 5.04 -16.24
C PRO A 46 11.60 5.41 -15.41
N ALA A 47 11.80 6.38 -14.52
CA ALA A 47 10.83 6.81 -13.53
C ALA A 47 9.57 7.46 -14.15
N PHE A 48 8.56 7.66 -13.30
CA PHE A 48 7.24 8.21 -13.63
C PHE A 48 7.26 9.45 -14.54
N SER A 49 8.25 10.33 -14.40
CA SER A 49 8.38 11.57 -15.18
C SER A 49 8.58 11.38 -16.68
N ASP A 50 9.10 10.22 -17.10
CA ASP A 50 9.59 10.00 -18.47
C ASP A 50 8.68 9.07 -19.28
N ALA A 51 7.63 8.53 -18.67
CA ALA A 51 6.77 7.53 -19.28
C ALA A 51 5.47 8.14 -19.81
N ILE A 52 5.15 7.83 -21.07
CA ILE A 52 3.82 8.08 -21.63
C ILE A 52 2.83 7.24 -20.83
N MET A 53 2.00 7.90 -20.03
CA MET A 53 0.93 7.27 -19.26
C MET A 53 -0.05 6.58 -20.23
N PRO A 54 -0.31 5.27 -20.10
CA PRO A 54 -1.38 4.59 -20.84
C PRO A 54 -2.75 4.88 -20.19
N VAL A 55 -2.97 6.14 -19.80
CA VAL A 55 -4.21 6.57 -19.17
C VAL A 55 -5.05 7.17 -20.27
N ASP A 56 -6.24 6.61 -20.47
CA ASP A 56 -7.28 7.23 -21.31
C ASP A 56 -7.37 8.71 -20.92
N GLY A 57 -7.36 9.62 -21.90
CA GLY A 57 -7.34 11.06 -21.65
C GLY A 57 -8.43 11.52 -20.69
N LYS A 58 -9.53 10.76 -20.58
CA LYS A 58 -10.60 10.94 -19.58
C LYS A 58 -10.12 10.93 -18.12
N TYR A 59 -9.10 10.15 -17.78
CA TYR A 59 -8.60 10.00 -16.40
C TYR A 59 -7.23 10.64 -16.17
N ALA A 60 -6.64 11.25 -17.19
CA ALA A 60 -5.31 11.87 -17.08
C ALA A 60 -5.27 12.92 -15.97
N GLU A 61 -6.25 13.82 -15.92
CA GLU A 61 -6.33 14.86 -14.88
C GLU A 61 -6.48 14.27 -13.48
N LEU A 62 -7.32 13.23 -13.31
CA LEU A 62 -7.50 12.53 -12.05
C LEU A 62 -6.17 11.93 -11.56
N VAL A 63 -5.42 11.28 -12.44
CA VAL A 63 -4.15 10.65 -12.08
C VAL A 63 -3.09 11.70 -11.77
N ILE A 64 -2.97 12.75 -12.58
CA ILE A 64 -1.99 13.84 -12.36
C ILE A 64 -2.25 14.51 -11.01
N THR A 65 -3.50 14.87 -10.73
CA THR A 65 -3.88 15.53 -9.48
C THR A 65 -3.70 14.62 -8.27
N SER A 66 -4.08 13.33 -8.38
CA SER A 66 -3.94 12.37 -7.28
C SER A 66 -2.48 12.00 -6.97
N LEU A 67 -1.59 12.10 -7.96
CA LEU A 67 -0.16 11.76 -7.84
C LEU A 67 0.75 13.00 -7.81
N ALA A 68 0.21 14.20 -7.59
CA ALA A 68 0.97 15.44 -7.56
C ALA A 68 2.12 15.40 -6.52
N ASP A 69 1.87 14.78 -5.37
CA ASP A 69 2.86 14.59 -4.30
C ASP A 69 3.59 13.22 -4.38
N GLY A 70 3.35 12.46 -5.45
CA GLY A 70 3.95 11.16 -5.72
C GLY A 70 3.15 9.94 -5.22
N PRO A 71 3.51 8.73 -5.70
CA PRO A 71 2.80 7.48 -5.39
C PRO A 71 2.79 7.11 -3.90
N GLU A 72 3.87 7.37 -3.17
CA GLU A 72 3.97 7.10 -1.74
C GLU A 72 3.01 7.97 -0.94
N ALA A 73 2.93 9.27 -1.25
CA ALA A 73 2.00 10.19 -0.60
C ALA A 73 0.54 9.79 -0.88
N PHE A 74 0.23 9.39 -2.12
CA PHE A 74 -1.08 8.85 -2.48
C PHE A 74 -1.43 7.61 -1.66
N ARG A 75 -0.52 6.62 -1.60
CA ARG A 75 -0.69 5.39 -0.80
C ARG A 75 -0.99 5.70 0.66
N THR A 76 -0.23 6.60 1.28
CA THR A 76 -0.42 7.01 2.67
C THR A 76 -1.76 7.72 2.87
N CYS A 77 -2.14 8.65 1.99
CA CYS A 77 -3.41 9.38 2.07
C CYS A 77 -4.61 8.44 2.02
N VAL A 78 -4.65 7.58 1.02
CA VAL A 78 -5.71 6.59 0.83
C VAL A 78 -5.76 5.59 1.98
N THR A 79 -4.61 5.17 2.50
CA THR A 79 -4.55 4.29 3.67
C THR A 79 -5.19 4.93 4.90
N ARG A 80 -4.86 6.19 5.20
CA ARG A 80 -5.46 6.93 6.31
C ARG A 80 -6.97 7.05 6.16
N LYS A 81 -7.45 7.34 4.94
CA LYS A 81 -8.88 7.39 4.63
C LYS A 81 -9.56 6.04 4.86
N ILE A 82 -9.02 4.96 4.29
CA ILE A 82 -9.56 3.60 4.43
C ILE A 82 -9.61 3.18 5.92
N LEU A 83 -8.56 3.46 6.69
CA LEU A 83 -8.53 3.16 8.13
C LEU A 83 -9.56 3.97 8.92
N SER A 84 -9.82 5.22 8.52
CA SER A 84 -10.86 6.07 9.12
C SER A 84 -12.27 5.56 8.80
N ASP A 85 -12.53 5.26 7.52
CA ASP A 85 -13.87 4.98 7.02
C ASP A 85 -14.29 3.52 7.24
N HIS A 86 -13.34 2.59 7.17
CA HIS A 86 -13.55 1.14 7.19
C HIS A 86 -12.76 0.43 8.29
N GLY A 87 -12.31 1.15 9.33
CA GLY A 87 -11.46 0.59 10.39
C GLY A 87 -12.01 -0.66 11.07
N SER A 88 -13.34 -0.83 11.14
CA SER A 88 -13.98 -2.03 11.69
C SER A 88 -13.95 -3.26 10.77
N GLU A 89 -13.75 -3.05 9.46
CA GLU A 89 -13.67 -4.11 8.45
C GLU A 89 -12.22 -4.58 8.24
N ILE A 90 -11.24 -3.78 8.67
CA ILE A 90 -9.82 -4.01 8.43
C ILE A 90 -9.19 -4.73 9.61
N TRP A 91 -8.70 -5.94 9.35
CA TRP A 91 -7.90 -6.66 10.31
C TRP A 91 -6.40 -6.54 9.98
N ILE A 92 -5.67 -5.85 10.86
CA ILE A 92 -4.21 -5.66 10.76
C ILE A 92 -3.52 -6.74 11.58
N ASN A 93 -2.91 -7.71 10.91
CA ASN A 93 -2.10 -8.71 11.58
C ASN A 93 -0.80 -8.08 12.11
N ARG A 94 -0.60 -8.13 13.43
CA ARG A 94 0.57 -7.59 14.12
C ARG A 94 1.28 -8.71 14.86
N CYS A 95 2.61 -8.70 14.79
CA CYS A 95 3.39 -9.70 15.52
C CYS A 95 3.27 -9.48 17.04
N PRO A 96 2.95 -10.51 17.83
CA PRO A 96 2.77 -10.36 19.27
C PRO A 96 4.06 -9.99 20.01
N ALA A 97 5.23 -10.34 19.48
CA ALA A 97 6.51 -10.06 20.13
C ALA A 97 7.03 -8.62 19.95
N CYS A 98 6.72 -7.96 18.83
CA CYS A 98 7.30 -6.66 18.48
C CYS A 98 6.31 -5.68 17.85
N THR A 99 5.02 -6.03 17.93
CA THR A 99 3.81 -5.23 17.63
C THR A 99 3.68 -4.63 16.24
N SER A 100 4.66 -4.85 15.37
CA SER A 100 4.69 -4.25 14.05
C SER A 100 4.06 -5.16 13.00
N VAL A 101 3.61 -4.54 11.91
CA VAL A 101 2.69 -5.11 10.92
C VAL A 101 3.32 -6.31 10.21
N ALA A 102 2.56 -7.39 10.07
CA ALA A 102 2.95 -8.57 9.29
C ALA A 102 2.70 -8.30 7.80
N SER A 103 3.47 -8.92 6.91
CA SER A 103 3.39 -8.68 5.46
C SER A 103 2.08 -9.17 4.82
N ALA A 104 1.41 -10.13 5.45
CA ALA A 104 0.15 -10.68 4.98
C ALA A 104 -0.79 -10.95 6.16
N PRO A 105 -2.12 -10.85 5.97
CA PRO A 105 -3.10 -11.11 7.01
C PRO A 105 -2.89 -12.47 7.65
N ASN A 106 -2.73 -13.53 6.86
CA ASN A 106 -2.55 -14.88 7.37
C ASN A 106 -1.10 -15.27 7.72
N SER A 107 -0.17 -14.30 7.78
CA SER A 107 1.23 -14.62 8.10
C SER A 107 1.38 -15.02 9.57
N LEU A 108 2.03 -16.17 9.80
CA LEU A 108 2.32 -16.72 11.14
C LEU A 108 3.81 -16.57 11.52
N HIS A 109 4.60 -15.93 10.66
CA HIS A 109 6.02 -15.73 10.88
C HIS A 109 6.43 -14.33 10.44
N ARG A 110 7.21 -13.65 11.28
CA ARG A 110 7.69 -12.31 10.99
C ARG A 110 9.17 -12.30 10.64
N VAL A 111 9.46 -11.91 9.40
CA VAL A 111 10.81 -11.80 8.86
C VAL A 111 11.70 -10.87 9.69
N TRP A 112 11.16 -9.75 10.19
CA TRP A 112 11.97 -8.72 10.83
C TRP A 112 12.52 -9.09 12.22
N CYS A 113 11.72 -9.76 13.05
CA CYS A 113 12.15 -10.20 14.39
C CYS A 113 12.37 -11.71 14.50
N GLY A 114 12.08 -12.47 13.43
CA GLY A 114 12.16 -13.94 13.40
C GLY A 114 11.08 -14.66 14.21
N HIS A 115 10.16 -13.93 14.86
CA HIS A 115 9.14 -14.55 15.70
C HIS A 115 8.09 -15.27 14.84
N SER A 116 7.83 -16.53 15.16
CA SER A 116 6.68 -17.31 14.67
C SER A 116 5.67 -17.49 15.78
N TRP A 117 4.38 -17.37 15.47
CA TRP A 117 3.29 -17.64 16.41
C TRP A 117 2.33 -18.68 15.83
N PRO A 118 1.81 -19.60 16.66
CA PRO A 118 0.91 -20.64 16.20
C PRO A 118 -0.45 -20.06 15.76
N GLU A 119 -1.14 -20.79 14.89
CA GLU A 119 -2.54 -20.56 14.56
C GLU A 119 -3.38 -20.69 15.85
N LYS A 120 -4.31 -19.76 16.08
CA LYS A 120 -5.30 -19.96 17.15
C LYS A 120 -6.17 -21.15 16.73
N ALA A 121 -6.01 -22.28 17.42
CA ALA A 121 -6.87 -23.44 17.31
C ALA A 121 -8.32 -23.10 17.63
#